data_AF-A0ABD0MYF1-F1
#
_entry.id   AF-A0ABD0MYF1-F1
#
_cell.length_a   1.000
_cell.length_b   1.000
_cell.length_c   1.000
_cell.angle_alpha   90.00
_cell.angle_beta   90.00
_cell.angle_gamma   90.00
#
_symmetry.space_group_name_H-M   'P 1'
#
loop_
_entity.id
_entity.type
_entity.pdbx_description
1 polymer ?
#
loop_
_entity_poly.entity_id
_entity_poly.type
_entity_poly.pdbx_seq_one_letter_code
_entity_poly.pdbx_strand_id
1 'polypeptide(L)'
;MELFADLREAGYFNGSHEHQCLLRYCFGDVIQKDLDDHRIRRSRTAACPGGVPNELYYLPHRFASRDCGFQIEQAELDALPEASLSMTPCGDPNMQEYVDFAMEHNQLQKPEN
;
A
#
# COMPACT_ATOMS: atom_id res chain seq x y z
N MET A 1 8.00 14.78 9.86
CA MET A 1 6.55 14.47 9.93
C MET A 1 6.44 13.31 10.88
N GLU A 2 5.97 13.54 12.10
CA GLU A 2 5.78 12.46 13.08
C GLU A 2 4.42 11.82 12.82
N LEU A 3 4.44 10.73 12.05
CA LEU A 3 3.26 9.94 11.76
C LEU A 3 2.71 9.41 13.10
N PHE A 4 1.43 9.64 13.38
CA PHE A 4 0.76 9.28 14.65
C PHE A 4 1.16 10.09 15.89
N ALA A 5 1.67 11.32 15.73
CA ALA A 5 1.96 12.21 16.86
C ALA A 5 0.74 12.40 17.78
N ASP A 6 -0.45 12.61 17.21
CA ASP A 6 -1.69 12.80 17.98
C ASP A 6 -2.03 11.55 18.83
N LEU A 7 -1.87 10.34 18.27
CA LEU A 7 -2.10 9.10 19.01
C LEU A 7 -1.06 8.91 20.13
N ARG A 8 0.17 9.38 19.92
CA ARG A 8 1.23 9.32 20.92
C ARG A 8 1.00 10.34 22.04
N GLU A 9 0.60 11.55 21.71
CA GLU A 9 0.25 12.59 22.67
C GLU A 9 -0.99 12.21 23.50
N ALA A 10 -1.95 11.50 22.89
CA ALA A 10 -3.12 10.96 23.58
C ALA A 10 -2.83 9.67 24.38
N GLY A 11 -1.63 9.11 24.29
CA GLY A 11 -1.22 7.89 25.01
C GLY A 11 -1.72 6.57 24.42
N TYR A 12 -2.29 6.58 23.21
CA TYR A 12 -2.76 5.37 22.50
C TYR A 12 -1.69 4.71 21.64
N PHE A 13 -0.60 5.41 21.35
CA PHE A 13 0.50 4.90 20.52
C PHE A 13 1.86 5.19 21.14
N ASN A 14 2.71 4.17 21.28
CA ASN A 14 4.05 4.33 21.87
C ASN A 14 5.18 4.16 20.83
N GLY A 15 4.87 3.88 19.57
CA GLY A 15 5.88 3.64 18.53
C GLY A 15 6.46 2.23 18.49
N SER A 16 6.06 1.34 19.41
CA SER A 16 6.60 -0.02 19.47
C SER A 16 6.22 -0.84 18.24
N HIS A 17 6.96 -1.93 18.02
CA HIS A 17 6.69 -2.85 16.93
C HIS A 17 5.27 -3.42 17.01
N GLU A 18 4.81 -3.75 18.22
CA GLU A 18 3.49 -4.31 18.49
C GLU A 18 2.38 -3.32 18.15
N HIS A 19 2.53 -2.05 18.52
CA HIS A 19 1.54 -1.03 18.17
C HIS A 19 1.51 -0.74 16.67
N GLN A 20 2.66 -0.77 15.99
CA GLN A 20 2.71 -0.64 14.53
C GLN A 20 2.03 -1.81 13.83
N CYS A 21 2.24 -3.03 14.34
CA CYS A 21 1.57 -4.26 13.92
C CYS A 21 0.05 -4.17 14.08
N LEU A 22 -0.42 -3.73 15.26
CA LEU A 22 -1.85 -3.52 15.54
C LEU A 22 -2.50 -2.50 14.60
N LEU A 23 -1.83 -1.38 14.34
CA LEU A 23 -2.34 -0.37 13.41
C LEU A 23 -2.50 -0.92 12.00
N ARG A 24 -1.52 -1.68 11.49
CA ARG A 24 -1.61 -2.32 10.17
C ARG A 24 -2.72 -3.37 10.13
N TYR A 25 -2.83 -4.20 11.17
CA TYR A 25 -3.86 -5.22 11.25
C TYR A 25 -5.28 -4.62 11.20
N CYS A 26 -5.53 -3.58 12.01
CA CYS A 26 -6.86 -3.00 12.13
C CYS A 26 -7.23 -2.12 10.93
N PHE A 27 -6.31 -1.26 10.48
CA PHE A 27 -6.63 -0.21 9.51
C PHE A 27 -6.03 -0.44 8.12
N GLY A 28 -5.23 -1.50 7.93
CA GLY A 28 -4.60 -1.80 6.64
C GLY A 28 -5.62 -1.96 5.53
N ASP A 29 -6.71 -2.70 5.78
CA ASP A 29 -7.77 -2.94 4.79
C ASP A 29 -8.51 -1.64 4.43
N VAL A 30 -8.77 -0.78 5.42
CA VAL A 30 -9.41 0.53 5.23
C VAL A 30 -8.53 1.44 4.38
N ILE A 31 -7.25 1.54 4.74
CA ILE A 31 -6.27 2.35 4.01
C ILE A 31 -6.11 1.80 2.59
N GLN A 32 -6.03 0.47 2.41
CA GLN A 32 -5.88 -0.12 1.10
C GLN A 32 -7.10 0.15 0.20
N LYS A 33 -8.32 0.08 0.74
CA LYS A 33 -9.55 0.44 0.01
C LYS A 33 -9.52 1.89 -0.46
N ASP A 34 -9.17 2.84 0.42
CA ASP A 34 -9.04 4.25 0.07
C ASP A 34 -7.92 4.48 -0.98
N LEU A 35 -6.83 3.72 -0.87
CA LEU A 35 -5.72 3.77 -1.82
C LEU A 35 -6.05 3.12 -3.16
N ASP A 36 -6.88 2.08 -3.23
CA ASP A 36 -7.27 1.44 -4.49
C ASP A 36 -8.19 2.35 -5.32
N ASP A 37 -9.05 3.12 -4.65
CA ASP A 37 -9.86 4.18 -5.26
C ASP A 37 -9.02 5.39 -5.72
N HIS A 38 -7.76 5.47 -5.27
CA HIS A 38 -6.82 6.51 -5.65
C HIS A 38 -5.72 5.94 -6.54
N ARG A 39 -5.67 6.32 -7.82
CA ARG A 39 -4.50 6.01 -8.68
C ARG A 39 -3.23 6.66 -8.12
N ILE A 40 -2.52 5.97 -7.23
CA ILE A 40 -1.25 6.42 -6.66
C ILE A 40 -0.27 6.54 -7.83
N ARG A 41 0.15 7.78 -8.12
CA ARG A 41 1.20 8.02 -9.11
C ARG A 41 2.50 7.39 -8.63
N ARG A 42 3.09 6.54 -9.46
CA ARG A 42 4.42 5.94 -9.21
C ARG A 42 5.59 6.94 -9.17
N SER A 43 5.36 8.25 -9.31
CA SER A 43 6.43 9.27 -9.33
C SER A 43 6.12 10.46 -8.44
N ARG A 44 7.03 10.70 -7.49
CA ARG A 44 7.02 11.80 -6.52
C ARG A 44 7.56 13.13 -7.09
N THR A 45 8.11 13.11 -8.30
CA THR A 45 8.81 14.25 -8.95
C THR A 45 8.20 14.68 -10.29
N ALA A 46 7.04 14.17 -10.69
CA ALA A 46 6.42 14.54 -11.95
C ALA A 46 5.81 15.95 -11.89
N ALA A 47 6.44 16.93 -12.54
CA ALA A 47 5.96 18.31 -12.68
C ALA A 47 4.69 18.45 -13.57
N CYS A 48 4.08 17.35 -14.01
CA CYS A 48 2.99 17.34 -14.99
C CYS A 48 1.63 17.07 -14.34
N PRO A 49 0.52 17.65 -14.84
CA PRO A 49 -0.84 17.41 -14.35
C PRO A 49 -1.26 15.93 -14.38
N GLY A 50 -2.10 15.52 -13.43
CA GLY A 50 -2.66 14.17 -13.28
C GLY A 50 -3.35 13.64 -14.54
N GLY A 51 -2.93 12.47 -15.02
CA GLY A 51 -3.52 11.76 -16.16
C GLY A 51 -2.60 10.65 -16.66
N VAL A 52 -3.14 9.61 -17.32
CA VAL A 52 -2.34 8.89 -18.32
C VAL A 52 -1.94 9.97 -19.33
N PRO A 53 -0.68 10.09 -19.74
CA PRO A 53 -0.30 10.94 -20.86
C PRO A 53 -0.92 10.38 -22.14
N ASN A 54 -2.24 10.49 -22.28
CA ASN A 54 -2.98 9.94 -23.41
C ASN A 54 -2.43 10.53 -24.70
N GLU A 55 -2.06 11.81 -24.73
CA GLU A 55 -1.42 12.37 -25.92
C GLU A 55 0.00 11.84 -26.15
N LEU A 56 0.86 11.67 -25.13
CA LEU A 56 2.21 11.14 -25.35
C LEU A 56 2.18 9.65 -25.73
N TYR A 57 1.22 8.89 -25.19
CA TYR A 57 1.06 7.46 -25.48
C TYR A 57 0.31 7.22 -26.80
N TYR A 58 -0.79 7.93 -27.07
CA TYR A 58 -1.62 7.74 -28.27
C TYR A 58 -1.18 8.60 -29.46
N LEU A 59 -0.45 9.71 -29.27
CA LEU A 59 -0.02 10.62 -30.34
C LEU A 59 1.52 10.86 -30.35
N PRO A 60 2.35 9.81 -30.38
CA PRO A 60 3.82 9.94 -30.30
C PRO A 60 4.42 10.76 -31.46
N HIS A 61 3.74 10.78 -32.61
CA HIS A 61 4.16 11.55 -33.79
C HIS A 61 4.18 13.08 -33.56
N ARG A 62 3.40 13.60 -32.60
CA ARG A 62 3.36 15.05 -32.32
C ARG A 62 4.62 15.56 -31.61
N PHE A 63 5.39 14.67 -30.99
CA PHE A 63 6.51 15.03 -30.13
C PHE A 63 7.84 14.39 -30.58
N ALA A 64 7.87 13.81 -31.80
CA ALA A 64 9.00 13.03 -32.31
C ALA A 64 9.48 11.95 -31.32
N SER A 65 8.56 11.42 -30.49
CA SER A 65 8.89 10.38 -29.52
C SER A 65 8.98 9.02 -30.20
N ARG A 66 9.83 8.14 -29.66
CA ARG A 66 9.99 6.75 -30.11
C ARG A 66 9.51 5.80 -29.03
N ASP A 67 8.93 4.68 -29.44
CA ASP A 67 8.62 3.60 -28.50
C ASP A 67 9.93 3.04 -27.92
N CYS A 68 10.00 2.99 -26.59
CA CYS A 68 11.12 2.46 -25.83
C CYS A 68 10.68 1.31 -24.91
N GLY A 69 9.41 0.89 -24.98
CA GLY A 69 8.91 -0.25 -24.25
C GLY A 69 9.56 -1.54 -24.78
N PHE A 70 9.74 -2.51 -23.89
CA PHE A 70 10.11 -3.87 -24.24
C PHE A 70 9.05 -4.81 -23.64
N GLN A 71 8.83 -5.95 -24.31
CA GLN A 71 7.93 -6.96 -23.77
C GLN A 71 8.59 -7.61 -22.56
N ILE A 72 7.82 -7.73 -21.48
CA ILE A 72 8.21 -8.45 -20.28
C ILE A 72 7.47 -9.78 -20.33
N GLU A 73 8.19 -10.90 -20.24
CA GLU A 73 7.56 -12.21 -20.14
C GLU A 73 6.99 -12.43 -18.74
N GLN A 74 5.90 -13.20 -18.65
CA GLN A 74 5.28 -13.52 -17.35
C GLN A 74 6.30 -14.18 -16.41
N ALA A 75 7.20 -15.02 -16.93
CA ALA A 75 8.26 -15.65 -16.16
C ALA A 75 9.24 -14.65 -15.51
N GLU A 76 9.46 -13.47 -16.13
CA GLU A 76 10.30 -12.40 -15.56
C GLU A 76 9.59 -11.65 -14.43
N LEU A 77 8.25 -11.57 -14.49
CA LEU A 77 7.44 -11.04 -13.40
C LEU A 77 7.40 -12.02 -12.23
N ASP A 78 7.26 -13.31 -12.52
CA ASP A 78 7.22 -14.39 -11.52
C ASP A 78 8.59 -14.60 -10.84
N ALA A 79 9.69 -14.15 -11.48
CA ALA A 79 11.04 -14.15 -10.90
C ALA A 79 11.23 -13.13 -9.76
N LEU A 80 10.24 -12.27 -9.50
CA LEU A 80 10.20 -11.33 -8.37
C LEU A 80 9.19 -11.81 -7.31
N PRO A 81 9.47 -12.89 -6.55
CA PRO A 81 8.57 -13.38 -5.51
C PRO A 81 8.34 -12.36 -4.39
N GLU A 82 9.23 -11.39 -4.23
CA GLU A 82 9.09 -10.35 -3.19
C GLU A 82 8.02 -9.30 -3.50
N ALA A 83 7.63 -9.13 -4.76
CA ALA A 83 6.56 -8.20 -5.13
C ALA A 83 5.17 -8.79 -4.88
N SER A 84 5.06 -10.12 -4.77
CA SER A 84 3.84 -10.85 -4.48
C SER A 84 3.72 -11.29 -3.02
N LEU A 85 4.58 -10.77 -2.14
CA LEU A 85 4.43 -10.98 -0.70
C LEU A 85 3.07 -10.42 -0.28
N SER A 86 2.10 -11.32 -0.20
CA SER A 86 0.96 -11.24 0.71
C SER A 86 1.53 -11.05 2.10
N MET A 87 1.92 -9.82 2.41
CA MET A 87 2.26 -9.41 3.76
C MET A 87 1.02 -9.73 4.58
N THR A 88 1.20 -10.50 5.66
CA THR A 88 0.11 -10.69 6.63
C THR A 88 -0.42 -9.31 7.02
N PRO A 89 -1.73 -9.15 7.32
CA PRO A 89 -2.31 -7.84 7.66
C PRO A 89 -1.49 -7.07 8.70
N CYS A 90 -0.89 -7.79 9.64
CA CYS A 90 -0.02 -7.28 10.69
C CYS A 90 1.43 -7.00 10.24
N GLY A 91 1.91 -7.67 9.18
CA GLY A 91 3.30 -7.65 8.71
C GLY A 91 4.25 -8.56 9.48
N ASP A 92 3.78 -9.15 10.58
CA ASP A 92 4.48 -10.13 11.42
C ASP A 92 3.55 -11.34 11.67
N PRO A 93 3.95 -12.58 11.31
CA PRO A 93 3.10 -13.75 11.45
C PRO A 93 2.76 -14.14 12.90
N ASN A 94 3.68 -13.93 13.84
CA ASN A 94 3.47 -14.30 15.24
C ASN A 94 2.51 -13.32 15.93
N MET A 95 2.64 -12.03 15.64
CA MET A 95 1.65 -11.03 16.07
C MET A 95 0.30 -11.25 15.40
N GLN A 96 0.28 -11.63 14.12
CA GLN A 96 -0.96 -11.93 13.39
C GLN A 96 -1.78 -13.00 14.11
N GLU A 97 -1.19 -14.15 14.45
CA GLU A 97 -1.87 -15.25 15.14
C GLU A 97 -2.46 -14.82 16.49
N TYR A 98 -1.70 -14.06 17.28
CA TYR A 98 -2.17 -13.54 18.56
C TYR A 98 -3.36 -12.59 18.39
N VAL A 99 -3.29 -11.66 17.43
CA VAL A 99 -4.35 -10.67 17.22
C VAL A 99 -5.60 -11.34 16.65
N ASP A 100 -5.47 -12.30 15.74
CA ASP A 100 -6.59 -13.10 15.23
C ASP A 100 -7.31 -13.82 16.38
N PHE A 101 -6.56 -14.51 17.25
CA PHE A 101 -7.11 -15.14 18.45
C PHE A 101 -7.81 -14.13 19.37
N ALA A 102 -7.20 -12.96 19.60
CA ALA A 102 -7.78 -11.93 20.46
C ALA A 102 -9.08 -11.36 19.88
N MET A 103 -9.15 -11.16 18.55
CA MET A 103 -10.35 -10.67 17.87
C MET A 103 -11.49 -11.69 17.98
N GLU A 104 -11.21 -12.97 17.72
CA GLU A 104 -12.20 -14.05 17.84
C GLU A 104 -12.69 -14.23 19.28
N HIS A 105 -11.75 -14.29 20.24
CA HIS A 105 -12.08 -14.51 21.64
C HIS A 105 -12.91 -13.37 22.24
N ASN A 106 -12.63 -12.13 21.86
CA ASN A 106 -13.33 -10.94 22.35
C ASN A 106 -14.50 -10.53 21.45
N GLN A 107 -14.80 -11.29 20.39
CA GLN A 107 -15.88 -11.01 19.42
C GLN A 107 -15.78 -9.60 18.83
N LEU A 108 -14.56 -9.15 18.58
CA LEU A 108 -14.28 -7.85 18.00
C LEU A 108 -14.35 -7.95 16.47
N GLN A 109 -14.68 -6.82 15.84
CA GLN A 109 -14.67 -6.69 14.38
C GLN A 109 -13.64 -5.66 13.96
N LYS A 110 -13.06 -5.88 12.77
CA LYS A 110 -12.19 -4.88 12.15
C LYS A 110 -13.01 -3.63 11.83
N PRO A 111 -12.40 -2.44 11.92
CA PRO A 111 -13.05 -1.20 11.54
C PRO A 111 -13.35 -1.20 10.04
N GLU A 112 -14.50 -0.67 9.67
CA GLU A 112 -14.94 -0.47 8.28
C GLU A 112 -15.21 1.03 8.05
N ASN A 113 -14.93 1.50 6.83
CA ASN A 113 -15.29 2.84 6.33
C ASN A 113 -16.70 2.84 5.73
#